data_AF-A0A935FV08-F1
#
_entry.id   AF-A0A935FV08-F1
#
_cell.length_a   1.000
_cell.length_b   1.000
_cell.length_c   1.000
_cell.angle_alpha   90.00
_cell.angle_beta   90.00
_cell.angle_gamma   90.00
#
_symmetry.space_group_name_H-M   'P 1'
#
loop_
_entity.id
_entity.type
_entity.pdbx_description
1 polymer ?
#
loop_
_entity_poly.entity_id
_entity_poly.type
_entity_poly.pdbx_seq_one_letter_code
_entity_poly.pdbx_strand_id
1 'polypeptide(L)'
;MPRMNGIEALRIIRAGERGVRDAQIPVVALTANIGPEERERFFRAGVNGFLGKPIDEHLLHAEVGRMIALLLERGTTLPAQIAVLPAPTSGNAPHPLTSPGSMPCLA
;
A
#
# COMPACT_ATOMS: atom_id res chain seq x y z
N MET A 1 8.61 -3.75 5.21
CA MET A 1 9.07 -3.99 3.82
C MET A 1 10.58 -4.16 3.86
N PRO A 2 11.14 -5.30 3.45
CA PRO A 2 12.59 -5.56 3.60
C PRO A 2 13.47 -4.93 2.52
N ARG A 3 12.90 -4.43 1.40
CA ARG A 3 13.68 -3.88 0.27
C ARG A 3 13.38 -2.42 -0.10
N MET A 4 12.26 -1.85 0.35
CA MET A 4 11.82 -0.50 -0.05
C MET A 4 11.18 0.19 1.15
N ASN A 5 11.48 1.46 1.34
CA ASN A 5 10.96 2.25 2.45
C ASN A 5 9.65 2.95 2.06
N GLY A 6 8.80 3.26 3.05
CA GLY A 6 7.51 3.92 2.80
C GLY A 6 7.63 5.28 2.11
N ILE A 7 8.69 6.03 2.39
CA ILE A 7 8.97 7.32 1.72
C ILE A 7 9.32 7.12 0.25
N GLU A 8 10.11 6.11 -0.08
CA GLU A 8 10.49 5.80 -1.45
C GLU A 8 9.25 5.35 -2.25
N ALA A 9 8.42 4.50 -1.65
CA ALA A 9 7.14 4.10 -2.24
C ALA A 9 6.24 5.32 -2.51
N LEU A 10 6.14 6.24 -1.56
CA LEU A 10 5.35 7.46 -1.71
C LEU A 10 5.88 8.36 -2.84
N ARG A 11 7.21 8.50 -2.98
CA ARG A 11 7.82 9.24 -4.11
C ARG A 11 7.48 8.62 -5.46
N ILE A 12 7.60 7.29 -5.57
CA ILE A 12 7.26 6.56 -6.81
C ILE A 12 5.78 6.77 -7.17
N ILE A 13 4.88 6.69 -6.17
CA ILE A 13 3.45 6.94 -6.36
C ILE A 13 3.23 8.36 -6.87
N ARG A 14 3.81 9.37 -6.22
CA ARG A 14 3.64 10.79 -6.59
C ARG A 14 4.28 11.14 -7.94
N ALA A 15 5.33 10.42 -8.35
CA ALA A 15 5.94 10.56 -9.66
C ALA A 15 5.12 9.91 -10.79
N GLY A 16 4.08 9.11 -10.46
CA GLY A 16 3.30 8.38 -11.47
C GLY A 16 4.07 7.24 -12.12
N GLU A 17 5.17 6.80 -11.51
CA GLU A 17 6.06 5.78 -12.06
C GLU A 17 5.51 4.36 -11.82
N ARG A 18 6.13 3.35 -12.47
CA ARG A 18 5.81 1.92 -12.26
C ARG A 18 4.33 1.54 -12.48
N GLY A 19 3.65 2.22 -13.39
CA GLY A 19 2.25 1.90 -13.75
C GLY A 19 1.22 2.42 -12.75
N VAL A 20 1.56 3.46 -11.98
CA VAL A 20 0.61 4.14 -11.09
C VAL A 20 -0.52 4.76 -11.92
N ARG A 21 -1.76 4.39 -11.59
CA ARG A 21 -2.98 4.87 -12.28
C ARG A 21 -3.38 6.29 -11.87
N ASP A 22 -3.12 6.64 -10.61
CA ASP A 22 -3.38 7.98 -10.07
C ASP A 22 -2.22 8.40 -9.17
N ALA A 23 -1.41 9.35 -9.63
CA ALA A 23 -0.30 9.90 -8.89
C ALA A 23 -0.74 10.73 -7.67
N GLN A 24 -1.99 11.17 -7.64
CA GLN A 24 -2.58 11.97 -6.57
C GLN A 24 -3.41 11.10 -5.60
N ILE A 25 -3.33 9.77 -5.69
CA ILE A 25 -4.07 8.89 -4.78
C ILE A 25 -3.77 9.24 -3.31
N PRO A 26 -4.78 9.35 -2.43
CA PRO A 26 -4.52 9.64 -1.03
C PRO A 26 -3.72 8.50 -0.38
N VAL A 27 -2.61 8.85 0.29
CA VAL A 27 -1.75 7.87 0.96
C VAL A 27 -1.70 8.15 2.45
N VAL A 28 -1.92 7.11 3.26
CA VAL A 28 -1.80 7.13 4.71
C VAL A 28 -0.59 6.30 5.12
N ALA A 29 0.36 6.89 5.84
CA ALA A 29 1.55 6.20 6.32
C ALA A 29 1.31 5.56 7.69
N LEU A 30 1.60 4.26 7.81
CA LEU A 30 1.56 3.52 9.06
C LEU A 30 2.98 3.40 9.64
N THR A 31 3.24 4.09 10.76
CA THR A 31 4.58 4.12 11.39
C THR A 31 4.54 3.65 12.84
N ALA A 32 5.56 2.90 13.27
CA ALA A 32 5.76 2.53 14.68
C ALA A 32 6.48 3.62 15.48
N ASN A 33 7.09 4.60 14.80
CA ASN A 33 7.80 5.71 15.44
C ASN A 33 7.32 7.03 14.82
N ILE A 34 6.72 7.89 15.64
CA ILE A 34 6.18 9.18 15.21
C ILE A 34 7.13 10.29 15.65
N GLY A 35 8.37 10.21 15.17
CA GLY A 35 9.32 11.31 15.36
C GLY A 35 8.89 12.54 14.57
N PRO A 36 9.13 13.77 15.07
CA PRO A 36 8.81 15.00 14.35
C PRO A 36 9.54 15.09 12.99
N GLU A 37 10.78 14.61 12.92
CA GLU A 37 11.51 14.54 11.65
C GLU A 37 10.91 13.55 10.65
N GLU A 38 10.41 12.42 11.14
CA GLU A 38 9.79 11.39 10.30
C GLU A 38 8.52 11.95 9.66
N ARG A 39 7.69 12.63 10.47
CA ARG A 39 6.51 13.35 10.00
C ARG A 39 6.87 14.35 8.91
N GLU A 40 7.89 15.17 9.12
CA GLU A 40 8.33 16.16 8.14
C GLU A 40 8.82 15.52 6.83
N ARG A 41 9.55 14.40 6.93
CA ARG A 41 10.03 13.66 5.75
C ARG A 41 8.87 13.11 4.91
N PHE A 42 7.85 12.55 5.55
CA PHE A 42 6.67 12.03 4.87
C PHE A 42 5.75 13.15 4.36
N PHE A 43 5.63 14.25 5.09
CA PHE A 43 4.86 15.43 4.66
C PHE A 43 5.44 16.01 3.37
N ARG A 44 6.77 16.21 3.32
CA ARG A 44 7.47 16.64 2.10
C ARG A 44 7.36 15.66 0.93
N ALA A 45 7.16 14.37 1.22
CA ALA A 45 6.91 13.37 0.20
C ALA A 45 5.46 13.36 -0.31
N GLY A 46 4.55 14.16 0.27
CA GLY A 46 3.17 14.30 -0.19
C GLY A 46 2.21 13.28 0.40
N VAL A 47 2.43 12.84 1.64
CA VAL A 47 1.50 11.97 2.36
C VAL A 47 0.26 12.76 2.77
N ASN A 48 -0.91 12.11 2.79
CA ASN A 48 -2.16 12.75 3.20
C ASN A 48 -2.46 12.52 4.67
N GLY A 49 -1.97 11.40 5.24
CA GLY A 49 -2.33 10.94 6.57
C GLY A 49 -1.25 10.13 7.26
N PHE A 50 -1.35 10.02 8.58
CA PHE A 50 -0.43 9.24 9.40
C PHE A 50 -1.19 8.50 10.50
N LEU A 51 -0.86 7.22 10.68
CA LEU A 51 -1.32 6.42 11.81
C LEU A 51 -0.14 5.78 12.53
N GLY A 52 -0.18 5.85 13.86
CA GLY A 52 0.76 5.17 14.74
C GLY A 52 0.46 3.69 14.86
N LYS A 53 1.49 2.90 15.18
CA LYS A 53 1.33 1.53 15.70
C LYS A 53 1.48 1.55 17.23
N PRO A 54 0.67 0.78 17.98
CA PRO A 54 -0.41 -0.11 17.51
C PRO A 54 -1.57 0.68 16.89
N ILE A 55 -2.20 0.09 15.87
CA ILE A 55 -3.27 0.74 15.10
C ILE A 55 -4.56 0.64 15.91
N ASP A 56 -5.16 1.77 16.21
CA ASP A 56 -6.52 1.86 16.74
C ASP A 56 -7.52 1.75 15.58
N GLU A 57 -8.45 0.80 15.67
CA GLU A 57 -9.46 0.54 14.65
C GLU A 57 -10.36 1.76 14.40
N HIS A 58 -10.73 2.50 15.46
CA HIS A 58 -11.53 3.70 15.33
C HIS A 58 -10.78 4.80 14.58
N LEU A 59 -9.49 5.00 14.88
CA LEU A 59 -8.66 5.97 14.18
C LEU A 59 -8.44 5.56 12.71
N LEU A 60 -8.28 4.26 12.46
CA LEU A 60 -8.15 3.75 11.10
C LEU A 60 -9.42 4.01 10.29
N HIS A 61 -10.59 3.70 10.85
CA HIS A 61 -11.88 3.92 10.18
C HIS A 61 -12.13 5.41 9.93
N ALA A 62 -11.82 6.28 10.90
CA ALA A 62 -11.94 7.72 10.74
C ALA A 62 -11.05 8.23 9.59
N GLU A 63 -9.79 7.78 9.54
CA GLU A 63 -8.86 8.23 8.51
C GLU A 63 -9.22 7.71 7.13
N VAL A 64 -9.66 6.45 7.02
CA VAL A 64 -10.18 5.90 5.77
C VAL A 64 -11.41 6.68 5.30
N GLY A 65 -12.33 7.00 6.21
CA GLY A 65 -13.50 7.84 5.91
C GLY A 65 -13.10 9.20 5.36
N ARG A 66 -12.07 9.84 5.94
CA ARG A 66 -11.52 11.10 5.45
C ARG A 66 -10.92 10.97 4.04
N MET A 67 -10.19 9.88 3.76
CA MET A 67 -9.65 9.63 2.42
C MET A 67 -10.74 9.44 1.38
N ILE A 68 -11.82 8.72 1.74
CA ILE A 68 -12.98 8.52 0.86
C ILE A 68 -13.66 9.86 0.56
N ALA A 69 -13.87 10.70 1.58
CA ALA A 69 -14.44 12.04 1.38
C ALA A 69 -13.60 12.87 0.39
N LEU A 70 -12.28 12.89 0.55
CA LEU A 70 -11.37 13.58 -0.38
C LEU A 70 -11.46 13.05 -1.82
N LEU A 71 -11.63 11.74 -1.99
CA LEU A 71 -11.81 11.14 -3.32
C LEU A 71 -13.15 11.52 -3.94
N LEU A 72 -14.22 11.54 -3.15
CA LEU A 72 -15.56 11.95 -3.58
C LEU A 72 -15.58 13.43 -4.00
N GLU A 73 -14.95 14.30 -3.22
CA GLU A 73 -14.81 15.73 -3.54
C GLU A 73 -14.06 15.95 -4.86
N ARG A 74 -13.11 15.07 -5.19
CA ARG A 74 -12.38 15.08 -6.46
C ARG A 74 -13.18 14.52 -7.64
N GLY A 75 -14.44 14.14 -7.44
CA GLY A 75 -15.31 13.59 -8.47
C GLY A 75 -15.06 12.10 -8.75
N THR A 76 -14.38 11.38 -7.85
CA THR A 76 -14.23 9.93 -7.97
C THR A 76 -15.57 9.27 -7.69
N THR A 77 -16.12 8.54 -8.65
CA THR A 77 -17.35 7.78 -8.41
C THR A 77 -17.02 6.51 -7.64
N LEU A 78 -17.65 6.34 -6.48
CA LEU A 78 -17.62 5.04 -5.81
C LEU A 78 -18.40 4.06 -6.69
N PRO A 79 -17.84 2.88 -7.03
CA PRO A 79 -18.62 1.87 -7.72
C PRO A 79 -19.84 1.57 -6.86
N ALA A 80 -21.03 1.68 -7.44
CA ALA A 80 -22.32 1.54 -6.74
C ALA A 80 -22.51 0.16 -6.10
N GLN A 81 -21.61 -0.80 -6.36
CA GLN A 81 -21.59 -2.13 -5.80
C GLN A 81 -20.15 -2.50 -5.46
N ILE A 82 -19.85 -2.63 -4.17
CA ILE A 82 -18.66 -3.36 -3.73
C ILE A 82 -18.98 -4.83 -4.01
N ALA A 83 -18.39 -5.40 -5.06
CA ALA A 83 -18.25 -6.84 -5.11
C ALA A 83 -17.50 -7.22 -3.84
N VAL A 84 -18.21 -7.77 -2.87
CA VAL A 84 -17.65 -8.24 -1.59
C VAL A 84 -16.44 -9.08 -1.98
N LEU A 85 -15.24 -8.58 -1.64
CA LEU A 85 -14.01 -9.31 -1.87
C LEU A 85 -14.20 -10.66 -1.20
N PRO A 86 -14.16 -11.80 -1.92
CA PRO A 86 -14.21 -13.08 -1.26
C PRO A 86 -13.10 -13.09 -0.23
N ALA A 87 -13.45 -13.41 1.02
CA ALA A 87 -12.52 -13.50 2.13
C ALA A 87 -11.25 -14.23 1.68
N PRO A 88 -10.04 -13.81 2.12
CA PRO A 88 -8.80 -14.45 1.71
C PRO A 88 -8.93 -15.94 2.00
N THR A 89 -9.14 -16.72 0.94
CA THR A 89 -9.18 -18.16 1.05
C THR A 89 -7.75 -18.52 1.43
N SER A 90 -7.55 -18.93 2.68
CA SER A 90 -6.31 -19.58 3.11
C SER A 90 -6.21 -20.92 2.39
N GLY A 91 -5.92 -20.83 1.10
CA GLY A 91 -5.63 -21.94 0.21
C GLY A 91 -4.13 -22.01 0.10
N ASN A 92 -3.52 -22.77 1.00
CA ASN A 92 -2.18 -23.30 0.82
C ASN A 92 -2.15 -24.05 -0.51
N ALA A 93 -1.78 -23.37 -1.60
CA ALA A 93 -1.49 -24.03 -2.85
C ALA A 93 -0.15 -24.73 -2.66
N PRO A 94 -0.07 -26.08 -2.71
CA PRO A 94 1.20 -26.75 -2.71
C PRO A 94 1.91 -26.35 -4.00
N HIS A 95 2.98 -25.55 -3.89
CA HIS A 95 3.93 -25.39 -4.97
C HIS A 95 4.43 -26.79 -5.35
N PRO A 96 4.22 -27.29 -6.58
CA PRO A 96 4.85 -28.51 -7.01
C PRO A 96 6.36 -28.23 -7.11
N LEU A 97 7.13 -28.73 -6.15
CA LEU A 97 8.58 -28.90 -6.27
C LEU A 97 8.82 -29.84 -7.45
N THR A 98 8.91 -29.28 -8.64
CA THR A 98 9.38 -29.96 -9.85
C THR A 98 10.82 -29.56 -10.08
N SER A 99 11.73 -30.27 -9.42
CA SER A 99 13.03 -30.58 -10.00
C SER A 99 12.91 -31.98 -10.58
N PRO A 100 13.22 -32.17 -11.87
CA PRO A 100 14.54 -32.74 -12.16
C PRO A 100 15.12 -32.20 -13.47
N GLY A 101 16.26 -31.53 -13.38
CA GLY A 101 17.05 -31.06 -14.53
C GLY A 101 18.48 -31.57 -14.46
N SER A 102 18.65 -32.88 -14.45
CA SER A 102 19.91 -33.53 -14.80
C SER A 102 20.21 -33.23 -16.27
N MET A 103 21.33 -32.56 -16.56
CA MET A 103 21.99 -32.57 -17.87
C MET A 103 23.51 -32.47 -17.70
N PRO A 104 24.28 -33.01 -18.65
CA PRO A 104 25.54 -33.69 -18.37
C PRO A 104 26.77 -32.81 -18.59
N CYS A 105 27.88 -33.27 -18.01
CA CYS A 105 29.24 -32.86 -18.34
C CYS A 105 29.47 -32.76 -19.85
N LEU A 106 30.01 -31.63 -20.30
CA LEU A 106 30.74 -31.56 -21.57
C LEU A 106 31.79 -30.45 -21.51
N ALA A 107 33.05 -30.85 -21.33
CA ALA A 107 34.28 -30.37 -21.98
C ALA A 107 35.50 -30.90 -21.22
#